data_AF-A0A6V8D8G7-F1
#
_entry.id   AF-A0A6V8D8G7-F1
#
_cell.length_a   1.000
_cell.length_b   1.000
_cell.length_c   1.000
_cell.angle_alpha   90.00
_cell.angle_beta   90.00
_cell.angle_gamma   90.00
#
_symmetry.space_group_name_H-M   'P 1'
#
loop_
_entity.id
_entity.type
_entity.pdbx_description
1 polymer ?
#
loop_
_entity_poly.entity_id
_entity_poly.type
_entity_poly.pdbx_seq_one_letter_code
_entity_poly.pdbx_strand_id
1 'polypeptide(L)'
;MSDMDLGFSMRMEDEASVPTPPLDMFAVRPDTKGPKSVAVLIFFGAILLAGQGYGDYQLHTAEDLSDSEVETLLTTPNSQADDADDITVEQYQEFHDQARDSGGYGLRAGGLAIGTLLMFVGSIFLFQLKPWGAWLNVAGAGIGLVAGVAGSWLIGDAAVNNLSGPLLLTYEISTYFCGVCMVTCIGLAGLPLLNARARMALYPNPKVRIAHEEE
;
A
#
# COMPACT_ATOMS: atom_id res chain seq x y z
N MET A 1 -21.79 78.00 10.60
CA MET A 1 -21.33 76.67 10.20
C MET A 1 -20.17 76.33 11.10
N SER A 2 -20.40 75.51 12.12
CA SER A 2 -19.39 75.00 13.04
C SER A 2 -18.83 73.70 12.45
N ASP A 3 -17.57 73.72 12.01
CA ASP A 3 -16.86 72.49 11.71
C ASP A 3 -16.64 71.73 13.01
N MET A 4 -17.31 70.59 13.14
CA MET A 4 -17.00 69.61 14.18
C MET A 4 -15.73 68.89 13.74
N ASP A 5 -14.61 69.27 14.33
CA ASP A 5 -13.38 68.50 14.26
C ASP A 5 -13.58 67.22 15.08
N LEU A 6 -13.92 66.13 14.40
CA LEU A 6 -14.02 64.80 14.99
C LEU A 6 -12.60 64.34 15.34
N GLY A 7 -12.14 64.74 16.53
CA GLY A 7 -10.83 64.47 17.12
C GLY A 7 -10.50 63.00 17.40
N PHE A 8 -10.94 62.08 16.53
CA PHE A 8 -10.50 60.69 16.51
C PHE A 8 -9.46 60.50 15.41
N SER A 9 -8.28 61.10 15.61
CA SER A 9 -7.06 60.55 15.03
C SER A 9 -6.73 59.32 15.88
N MET A 10 -7.09 58.13 15.40
CA MET A 10 -6.54 56.88 15.93
C MET A 10 -5.05 56.86 15.55
N ARG A 11 -4.22 57.54 16.35
CA ARG A 11 -2.78 57.34 16.31
C ARG A 11 -2.58 55.90 16.76
N MET A 12 -2.13 55.03 15.85
CA MET A 12 -1.47 53.80 16.26
C MET A 12 -0.22 54.24 17.01
N GLU A 13 -0.37 54.43 18.32
CA GLU A 13 0.76 54.50 19.22
C GLU A 13 1.33 53.08 19.28
N ASP A 14 2.58 52.99 18.84
CA ASP A 14 3.45 51.83 18.81
C ASP A 14 3.19 50.81 17.69
N GLU A 15 4.13 50.76 16.73
CA GLU A 15 4.35 49.58 15.87
C GLU A 15 4.62 48.29 16.69
N ALA A 16 4.87 48.43 18.00
CA ALA A 16 4.98 47.31 18.94
C ALA A 16 3.62 46.71 19.37
N SER A 17 2.49 47.31 18.98
CA SER A 17 1.14 46.82 19.30
C SER A 17 0.68 45.66 18.40
N VAL A 18 1.39 45.41 17.30
CA VAL A 18 1.22 44.19 16.50
C VAL A 18 2.03 43.10 17.19
N PRO A 19 1.40 42.07 17.78
CA PRO A 19 2.15 40.96 18.34
C PRO A 19 2.94 40.34 17.20
N THR A 20 4.27 40.48 17.22
CA THR A 20 5.13 39.73 16.30
C THR A 20 4.76 38.26 16.47
N PRO A 21 4.25 37.58 15.43
CA PRO A 21 3.94 36.17 15.55
C PRO A 21 5.22 35.48 16.02
N PRO A 22 5.17 34.62 17.06
CA PRO A 22 6.35 33.94 17.53
C PRO A 22 7.02 33.27 16.34
N LEU A 23 8.32 33.54 16.13
CA LEU A 23 9.11 33.06 14.99
C LEU A 23 8.99 31.54 14.75
N ASP A 24 8.57 30.80 15.78
CA ASP A 24 8.39 29.35 15.79
C ASP A 24 6.97 28.86 15.42
N MET A 25 6.01 29.76 15.13
CA MET A 25 4.62 29.38 14.79
C MET A 25 4.53 28.56 13.48
N PHE A 26 5.44 28.79 12.53
CA PHE A 26 5.50 28.10 11.24
C PHE A 26 6.68 27.13 11.13
N ALA A 27 7.40 26.86 12.22
CA ALA A 27 8.54 25.95 12.18
C ALA A 27 8.07 24.51 11.96
N VAL A 28 8.55 23.91 10.88
CA VAL A 28 8.28 22.52 10.55
C VAL A 28 9.04 21.64 11.54
N ARG A 29 8.35 21.03 12.51
CA ARG A 29 8.97 20.14 13.50
C ARG A 29 9.02 18.69 13.01
N PRO A 30 10.11 17.95 13.29
CA PRO A 30 10.20 16.53 12.96
C PRO A 30 9.04 15.73 13.55
N ASP A 31 8.36 14.95 12.72
CA ASP A 31 7.33 14.02 13.15
C ASP A 31 7.87 12.59 13.16
N THR A 32 8.04 12.04 14.36
CA THR A 32 8.50 10.66 14.56
C THR A 32 7.37 9.65 14.67
N LYS A 33 6.13 10.12 14.92
CA LYS A 33 4.97 9.22 15.09
C LYS A 33 4.43 8.79 13.74
N GLY A 34 4.31 9.69 12.77
CA GLY A 34 3.84 9.39 11.41
C GLY A 34 4.56 8.20 10.77
N PRO A 35 5.90 8.24 10.59
CA PRO A 35 6.66 7.13 10.03
C PRO A 35 6.52 5.81 10.80
N LYS A 36 6.44 5.87 12.13
CA LYS A 36 6.27 4.67 12.98
C LYS A 36 4.90 4.04 12.80
N SER A 37 3.84 4.85 12.73
CA SER A 37 2.49 4.34 12.46
C SER A 37 2.40 3.69 11.07
N VAL A 38 2.99 4.33 10.06
CA VAL A 38 3.09 3.76 8.70
C VAL A 38 3.85 2.42 8.73
N ALA A 39 4.96 2.34 9.45
CA ALA A 39 5.72 1.10 9.58
C ALA A 39 4.90 -0.05 10.18
N VAL A 40 4.09 0.22 11.21
CA VAL A 40 3.22 -0.79 11.83
C VAL A 40 2.14 -1.26 10.85
N LEU A 41 1.52 -0.33 10.11
CA LEU A 41 0.49 -0.68 9.11
C LEU A 41 1.06 -1.54 7.99
N ILE A 42 2.23 -1.18 7.45
CA ILE A 42 2.87 -1.95 6.38
C ILE A 42 3.34 -3.31 6.90
N PHE A 43 3.81 -3.41 8.15
CA PHE A 43 4.21 -4.69 8.74
C PHE A 43 3.06 -5.71 8.74
N PHE A 44 1.88 -5.32 9.23
CA PHE A 44 0.71 -6.20 9.22
C PHE A 44 0.19 -6.45 7.80
N GLY A 45 0.22 -5.44 6.93
CA GLY A 45 -0.11 -5.60 5.51
C GLY A 45 0.79 -6.63 4.82
N ALA A 46 2.09 -6.61 5.11
CA ALA A 46 3.05 -7.57 4.56
C ALA A 46 2.77 -9.01 5.01
N ILE A 47 2.31 -9.21 6.24
CA ILE A 47 1.90 -10.55 6.74
C ILE A 47 0.68 -11.07 5.95
N LEU A 48 -0.33 -10.22 5.73
CA LEU A 48 -1.52 -10.60 4.95
C LEU A 48 -1.14 -10.95 3.51
N LEU A 49 -0.31 -10.13 2.88
CA LEU A 49 0.19 -10.38 1.52
C LEU A 49 1.07 -11.63 1.44
N ALA A 50 1.82 -11.96 2.50
CA ALA A 50 2.61 -13.19 2.55
C ALA A 50 1.69 -14.43 2.59
N GLY A 51 0.58 -14.35 3.33
CA GLY A 51 -0.46 -15.40 3.31
C GLY A 51 -1.05 -15.59 1.92
N GLN A 52 -1.33 -14.50 1.19
CA GLN A 52 -1.80 -14.56 -0.19
C GLN A 52 -0.76 -15.18 -1.13
N GLY A 53 0.50 -14.76 -1.04
CA GLY A 53 1.59 -15.36 -1.82
C GLY A 53 1.80 -16.84 -1.52
N TYR A 54 1.56 -17.28 -0.28
CA TYR A 54 1.57 -18.70 0.08
C TYR A 54 0.39 -19.48 -0.53
N GLY A 55 -0.79 -18.86 -0.62
CA GLY A 55 -1.93 -19.42 -1.36
C GLY A 55 -1.60 -19.64 -2.84
N ASP A 56 -1.04 -18.61 -3.49
CA ASP A 56 -0.60 -18.67 -4.89
C ASP A 56 0.48 -19.76 -5.08
N TYR A 57 1.40 -19.92 -4.11
CA TYR A 57 2.41 -20.98 -4.14
C TYR A 57 1.82 -22.39 -4.05
N GLN A 58 0.81 -22.59 -3.20
CA GLN A 58 0.13 -23.89 -3.09
C GLN A 58 -0.57 -24.24 -4.41
N LEU A 59 -1.28 -23.29 -5.01
CA LEU A 59 -1.92 -23.46 -6.31
C LEU A 59 -0.89 -23.78 -7.41
N HIS A 60 0.25 -23.10 -7.42
CA HIS A 60 1.33 -23.40 -8.37
C HIS A 60 1.92 -24.82 -8.22
N THR A 61 1.94 -25.35 -7.00
CA THR A 61 2.57 -26.65 -6.69
C THR A 61 1.59 -27.81 -6.85
N ALA A 62 0.29 -27.56 -6.74
CA ALA A 62 -0.74 -28.56 -6.92
C ALA A 62 -0.90 -28.91 -8.41
N GLU A 63 -0.64 -30.18 -8.76
CA GLU A 63 -0.92 -30.70 -10.11
C GLU A 63 -2.42 -30.71 -10.37
N ASP A 64 -3.18 -31.45 -9.57
CA ASP A 64 -4.64 -31.41 -9.56
C ASP A 64 -5.14 -31.02 -8.17
N LEU A 65 -6.27 -30.32 -8.12
CA LEU A 65 -7.04 -30.12 -6.89
C LEU A 65 -7.95 -31.33 -6.66
N SER A 66 -8.31 -31.64 -5.41
CA SER A 66 -9.26 -32.74 -5.20
C SER A 66 -10.66 -32.36 -5.69
N ASP A 67 -11.36 -33.27 -6.36
CA ASP A 67 -12.71 -33.02 -6.89
C ASP A 67 -13.67 -32.51 -5.80
N SER A 68 -13.56 -33.02 -4.57
CA SER A 68 -14.35 -32.55 -3.44
C SER A 68 -14.04 -31.12 -3.02
N GLU A 69 -12.77 -30.68 -3.13
CA GLU A 69 -12.40 -29.29 -2.85
C GLU A 69 -12.91 -28.38 -3.96
N VAL A 70 -12.78 -28.80 -5.22
CA VAL A 70 -13.28 -28.03 -6.37
C VAL A 70 -14.80 -27.91 -6.31
N GLU A 71 -15.53 -28.98 -6.05
CA GLU A 71 -17.00 -28.95 -5.90
C GLU A 71 -17.42 -28.00 -4.76
N THR A 72 -16.68 -28.00 -3.65
CA THR A 72 -16.90 -27.05 -2.54
C THR A 72 -16.64 -25.61 -2.98
N LEU A 73 -15.57 -25.35 -3.74
CA LEU A 73 -15.23 -24.03 -4.29
C LEU A 73 -16.29 -23.54 -5.29
N LEU A 74 -16.85 -24.44 -6.09
CA LEU A 74 -17.85 -24.15 -7.13
C LEU A 74 -19.28 -24.03 -6.56
N THR A 75 -19.55 -24.55 -5.37
CA THR A 75 -20.89 -24.51 -4.75
C THR A 75 -21.45 -23.08 -4.68
N THR A 76 -20.63 -22.12 -4.23
CA THR A 76 -21.09 -20.73 -4.07
C THR A 76 -21.22 -19.98 -5.40
N PRO A 77 -20.23 -20.02 -6.32
CA PRO A 77 -20.35 -19.40 -7.64
C PRO A 77 -21.51 -19.97 -8.48
N ASN A 78 -21.67 -21.29 -8.54
CA ASN A 78 -22.73 -21.93 -9.33
C ASN A 78 -24.12 -21.63 -8.75
N SER A 79 -24.25 -21.53 -7.41
CA SER A 79 -25.53 -21.10 -6.79
C SER A 79 -25.97 -19.68 -7.15
N GLN A 80 -25.08 -18.86 -7.71
CA GLN A 80 -25.33 -17.48 -8.15
C GLN A 80 -25.32 -17.33 -9.67
N ALA A 81 -24.96 -18.39 -10.39
CA ALA A 81 -24.98 -18.44 -11.85
C ALA A 81 -26.38 -18.86 -12.34
N ASP A 82 -26.69 -18.55 -13.60
CA ASP A 82 -27.79 -19.21 -14.29
C ASP A 82 -27.34 -20.63 -14.70
N ASP A 83 -28.26 -21.59 -14.83
CA ASP A 83 -27.95 -23.00 -15.19
C ASP A 83 -27.06 -23.16 -16.45
N ALA A 84 -27.03 -22.16 -17.33
CA ALA A 84 -26.20 -22.14 -18.55
C ALA A 84 -24.73 -21.75 -18.30
N ASP A 85 -24.43 -21.16 -17.15
CA ASP A 85 -23.09 -20.70 -16.72
C ASP A 85 -22.52 -21.55 -15.58
N ASP A 86 -23.16 -22.68 -15.26
CA ASP A 86 -22.67 -23.63 -14.27
C ASP A 86 -21.30 -24.20 -14.69
N ILE A 87 -20.33 -24.05 -13.80
CA ILE A 87 -18.97 -24.53 -14.04
C ILE A 87 -18.84 -25.94 -13.50
N THR A 88 -18.36 -26.83 -14.35
CA THR A 88 -18.04 -28.22 -14.01
C THR A 88 -16.67 -28.32 -13.33
N VAL A 89 -16.43 -29.41 -12.60
CA VAL A 89 -15.13 -29.68 -11.99
C VAL A 89 -14.04 -29.75 -13.06
N GLU A 90 -14.33 -30.38 -14.20
CA GLU A 90 -13.40 -30.52 -15.32
C GLU A 90 -13.01 -29.17 -15.92
N GLN A 91 -13.97 -28.25 -16.10
CA GLN A 91 -13.68 -26.89 -16.57
C GLN A 91 -12.81 -26.11 -15.59
N TYR A 92 -13.03 -26.29 -14.29
CA TYR A 92 -12.21 -25.64 -13.27
C TYR A 92 -10.78 -26.22 -13.21
N GLN A 93 -10.61 -27.53 -13.40
CA GLN A 93 -9.29 -28.15 -13.49
C GLN A 93 -8.53 -27.68 -14.73
N GLU A 94 -9.17 -27.59 -15.90
CA GLU A 94 -8.55 -27.04 -17.12
C GLU A 94 -8.12 -25.58 -16.93
N PHE A 95 -8.96 -24.78 -16.25
CA PHE A 95 -8.59 -23.43 -15.83
C PHE A 95 -7.34 -23.44 -14.93
N HIS A 96 -7.33 -24.28 -13.90
CA HIS A 96 -6.24 -24.36 -12.92
C HIS A 96 -4.92 -24.77 -13.59
N ASP A 97 -4.96 -25.78 -14.46
CA ASP A 97 -3.82 -26.24 -15.23
C ASP A 97 -3.31 -25.16 -16.18
N GLN A 98 -4.18 -24.49 -16.93
CA GLN A 98 -3.76 -23.41 -17.82
C GLN A 98 -3.18 -22.23 -17.03
N ALA A 99 -3.76 -21.88 -15.88
CA ALA A 99 -3.25 -20.83 -15.00
C ALA A 99 -1.88 -21.18 -14.38
N ARG A 100 -1.65 -22.46 -14.07
CA ARG A 100 -0.38 -22.99 -13.58
C ARG A 100 0.69 -23.02 -14.67
N ASP A 101 0.36 -23.55 -15.86
CA ASP A 101 1.26 -23.68 -17.01
C ASP A 101 1.66 -22.32 -17.59
N SER A 102 0.77 -21.33 -17.54
CA SER A 102 1.11 -19.94 -17.90
C SER A 102 2.16 -19.32 -16.96
N GLY A 103 2.43 -19.94 -15.81
CA GLY A 103 3.30 -19.43 -14.77
C GLY A 103 2.68 -18.30 -13.94
N GLY A 104 1.38 -18.02 -14.09
CA GLY A 104 0.68 -16.94 -13.40
C GLY A 104 0.76 -17.04 -11.88
N TYR A 105 0.45 -18.22 -11.34
CA TYR A 105 0.57 -18.49 -9.90
C TYR A 105 2.01 -18.36 -9.40
N GLY A 106 2.98 -18.89 -10.15
CA GLY A 106 4.40 -18.84 -9.78
C GLY A 106 4.94 -17.41 -9.75
N LEU A 107 4.56 -16.59 -10.73
CA LEU A 107 4.95 -15.19 -10.81
C LEU A 107 4.37 -14.37 -9.64
N ARG A 108 3.08 -14.56 -9.31
CA ARG A 108 2.47 -13.93 -8.13
C ARG A 108 3.14 -14.38 -6.84
N ALA A 109 3.29 -15.69 -6.65
CA ALA A 109 3.87 -16.26 -5.44
C ALA A 109 5.30 -15.76 -5.20
N GLY A 110 6.18 -15.86 -6.21
CA GLY A 110 7.57 -15.42 -6.12
C GLY A 110 7.68 -13.91 -5.93
N GLY A 111 6.91 -13.13 -6.68
CA GLY A 111 6.92 -11.68 -6.58
C GLY A 111 6.40 -11.15 -5.25
N LEU A 112 5.29 -11.71 -4.75
CA LEU A 112 4.75 -11.39 -3.43
C LEU A 112 5.70 -11.85 -2.32
N ALA A 113 6.34 -13.02 -2.42
CA ALA A 113 7.32 -13.46 -1.43
C ALA A 113 8.50 -12.48 -1.31
N ILE A 114 9.07 -12.05 -2.44
CA ILE A 114 10.16 -11.07 -2.46
C ILE A 114 9.68 -9.71 -1.95
N GLY A 115 8.51 -9.24 -2.44
CA GLY A 115 7.93 -7.96 -2.07
C GLY A 115 7.63 -7.87 -0.57
N THR A 116 6.98 -8.90 -0.02
CA THR A 116 6.62 -8.96 1.40
C THR A 116 7.83 -9.08 2.30
N LEU A 117 8.87 -9.81 1.90
CA LEU A 117 10.13 -9.87 2.65
C LEU A 117 10.80 -8.50 2.73
N LEU A 118 10.86 -7.77 1.61
CA LEU A 118 11.38 -6.40 1.58
C LEU A 118 10.54 -5.45 2.43
N MET A 119 9.21 -5.57 2.38
CA MET A 119 8.30 -4.75 3.19
C MET A 119 8.40 -5.08 4.68
N PHE A 120 8.60 -6.35 5.04
CA PHE A 120 8.78 -6.76 6.42
C PHE A 120 10.06 -6.16 7.02
N VAL A 121 11.19 -6.34 6.33
CA VAL A 121 12.49 -5.76 6.73
C VAL A 121 12.45 -4.23 6.69
N GLY A 122 11.84 -3.67 5.65
CA GLY A 122 11.64 -2.23 5.48
C GLY A 122 10.84 -1.62 6.63
N SER A 123 9.78 -2.28 7.07
CA SER A 123 8.94 -1.85 8.20
C SER A 123 9.72 -1.81 9.51
N ILE A 124 10.56 -2.81 9.79
CA ILE A 124 11.42 -2.81 10.98
C ILE A 124 12.38 -1.61 10.97
N PHE A 125 13.03 -1.35 9.83
CA PHE A 125 13.94 -0.22 9.71
C PHE A 125 13.22 1.13 9.74
N LEU A 126 12.02 1.22 9.17
CA LEU A 126 11.21 2.43 9.18
C LEU A 126 10.73 2.77 10.59
N PHE A 127 10.39 1.75 11.40
CA PHE A 127 10.06 1.94 12.81
C PHE A 127 11.24 2.48 13.63
N GLN A 128 12.46 2.09 13.25
CA GLN A 128 13.70 2.64 13.79
C GLN A 128 14.06 4.03 13.22
N LEU A 129 13.18 4.64 12.42
CA LEU A 129 13.38 5.91 11.73
C LEU A 129 14.62 5.92 10.81
N LYS A 130 14.99 4.77 10.26
CA LYS A 130 16.04 4.68 9.26
C LYS A 130 15.46 4.92 7.87
N PRO A 131 16.05 5.82 7.06
CA PRO A 131 15.51 6.18 5.75
C PRO A 131 15.44 5.00 4.77
N TRP A 132 16.36 4.04 4.89
CA TRP A 132 16.34 2.80 4.12
C TRP A 132 15.05 2.01 4.29
N GLY A 133 14.39 2.08 5.45
CA GLY A 133 13.13 1.38 5.68
C GLY A 133 12.00 1.86 4.76
N ALA A 134 11.89 3.16 4.52
CA ALA A 134 10.88 3.70 3.60
C ALA A 134 11.16 3.27 2.15
N TRP A 135 12.41 3.34 1.70
CA TRP A 135 12.80 2.90 0.36
C TRP A 135 12.58 1.40 0.13
N LEU A 136 12.91 0.56 1.11
CA LEU A 136 12.64 -0.89 1.04
C LEU A 136 11.15 -1.19 0.95
N ASN A 137 10.31 -0.48 1.70
CA ASN A 137 8.85 -0.64 1.63
C ASN A 137 8.30 -0.23 0.25
N VAL A 138 8.77 0.89 -0.31
CA VAL A 138 8.37 1.33 -1.66
C VAL A 138 8.83 0.33 -2.73
N ALA A 139 10.07 -0.15 -2.64
CA ALA A 139 10.61 -1.13 -3.57
C ALA A 139 9.87 -2.47 -3.49
N GLY A 140 9.63 -2.98 -2.29
CA GLY A 140 8.88 -4.21 -2.07
C GLY A 140 7.44 -4.11 -2.58
N ALA A 141 6.76 -2.98 -2.32
CA ALA A 141 5.43 -2.73 -2.84
C ALA A 141 5.41 -2.58 -4.38
N GLY A 142 6.46 -1.98 -4.96
CA GLY A 142 6.62 -1.90 -6.42
C GLY A 142 6.81 -3.26 -7.09
N ILE A 143 7.65 -4.13 -6.50
CA ILE A 143 7.85 -5.50 -6.99
C ILE A 143 6.55 -6.29 -6.89
N GLY A 144 5.86 -6.22 -5.74
CA GLY A 144 4.58 -6.89 -5.56
C GLY A 144 3.50 -6.35 -6.50
N LEU A 145 3.51 -5.06 -6.86
CA LEU A 145 2.61 -4.49 -7.85
C LEU A 145 2.86 -5.10 -9.24
N VAL A 146 4.10 -5.07 -9.71
CA VAL A 146 4.44 -5.55 -11.06
C VAL A 146 4.17 -7.05 -11.18
N ALA A 147 4.67 -7.85 -10.23
CA ALA A 147 4.48 -9.29 -10.26
C ALA A 147 3.03 -9.70 -9.97
N GLY A 148 2.36 -9.00 -9.05
CA GLY A 148 0.96 -9.20 -8.73
C GLY A 148 0.06 -8.94 -9.93
N VAL A 149 0.19 -7.78 -10.60
CA VAL A 149 -0.61 -7.44 -11.78
C VAL A 149 -0.28 -8.35 -12.95
N ALA A 150 1.00 -8.57 -13.26
CA ALA A 150 1.41 -9.43 -14.38
C ALA A 150 0.93 -10.88 -14.19
N GLY A 151 1.10 -11.45 -13.00
CA GLY A 151 0.66 -12.81 -12.73
C GLY A 151 -0.87 -12.93 -12.64
N SER A 152 -1.56 -11.89 -12.13
CA SER A 152 -3.03 -11.83 -12.17
C SER A 152 -3.55 -11.80 -13.58
N TRP A 153 -2.86 -11.11 -14.49
CA TRP A 153 -3.28 -11.02 -15.88
C TRP A 153 -3.17 -12.37 -16.60
N LEU A 154 -2.11 -13.14 -16.31
CA LEU A 154 -1.95 -14.50 -16.83
C LEU A 154 -3.05 -15.46 -16.32
N ILE A 155 -3.38 -15.38 -15.03
CA ILE A 155 -4.49 -16.15 -14.44
C ILE A 155 -5.83 -15.70 -15.06
N GLY A 156 -5.99 -14.40 -15.29
CA GLY A 156 -7.19 -13.84 -15.92
C GLY A 156 -7.39 -14.33 -17.35
N ASP A 157 -6.32 -14.46 -18.13
CA ASP A 157 -6.39 -15.03 -19.48
C ASP A 157 -6.86 -16.49 -19.45
N ALA A 158 -6.33 -17.28 -18.50
CA ALA A 158 -6.79 -18.66 -18.28
C ALA A 158 -8.27 -18.72 -17.86
N ALA A 159 -8.71 -17.77 -17.03
CA ALA A 159 -10.11 -17.67 -16.60
C ALA A 159 -11.03 -17.35 -17.77
N VAL A 160 -10.66 -16.43 -18.66
CA VAL A 160 -11.48 -16.06 -19.84
C VAL A 160 -11.66 -17.23 -20.81
N ASN A 161 -10.69 -18.14 -20.88
CA ASN A 161 -10.75 -19.28 -21.79
C ASN A 161 -11.63 -20.44 -21.29
N ASN A 162 -11.75 -20.59 -19.97
CA ASN A 162 -12.32 -21.80 -19.36
C ASN A 162 -13.50 -21.56 -18.41
N LEU A 163 -13.66 -20.33 -17.92
CA LEU A 163 -14.68 -19.97 -16.92
C LEU A 163 -15.68 -18.97 -17.51
N SER A 164 -16.92 -19.06 -17.04
CA SER A 164 -17.99 -18.09 -17.32
C SER A 164 -18.66 -17.59 -16.03
N GLY A 165 -19.62 -16.69 -16.17
CA GLY A 165 -20.47 -16.25 -15.07
C GLY A 165 -19.72 -15.57 -13.90
N PRO A 166 -20.21 -15.75 -12.66
CA PRO A 166 -19.67 -15.07 -11.47
C PRO A 166 -18.21 -15.39 -11.14
N LEU A 167 -17.73 -16.58 -11.53
CA LEU A 167 -16.37 -17.02 -11.20
C LEU A 167 -15.32 -16.28 -12.05
N LEU A 168 -15.60 -16.09 -13.36
CA LEU A 168 -14.77 -15.25 -14.23
C LEU A 168 -14.66 -13.82 -13.69
N LEU A 169 -15.81 -13.22 -13.33
CA LEU A 169 -15.85 -11.88 -12.76
C LEU A 169 -15.02 -11.78 -11.47
N THR A 170 -15.02 -12.83 -10.64
CA THR A 170 -14.24 -12.87 -9.40
C THR A 170 -12.73 -12.76 -9.68
N TYR A 171 -12.22 -13.47 -10.70
CA TYR A 171 -10.81 -13.38 -11.10
C TYR A 171 -10.46 -12.02 -11.71
N GLU A 172 -11.38 -11.42 -12.47
CA GLU A 172 -11.20 -10.08 -13.02
C GLU A 172 -11.12 -9.02 -11.90
N ILE A 173 -12.05 -9.06 -10.94
CA ILE A 173 -12.05 -8.17 -9.76
C ILE A 173 -10.78 -8.36 -8.92
N SER A 174 -10.33 -9.61 -8.73
CA SER A 174 -9.11 -9.93 -7.99
C SER A 174 -7.86 -9.25 -8.59
N THR A 175 -7.79 -9.17 -9.92
CA THR A 175 -6.72 -8.48 -10.65
C THR A 175 -6.70 -6.98 -10.32
N TYR A 176 -7.85 -6.30 -10.41
CA TYR A 176 -7.94 -4.89 -10.06
C TYR A 176 -7.67 -4.62 -8.58
N PHE A 177 -8.19 -5.48 -7.70
CA PHE A 177 -8.00 -5.36 -6.26
C PHE A 177 -6.52 -5.45 -5.87
N CYS A 178 -5.76 -6.37 -6.49
CA CYS A 178 -4.32 -6.47 -6.29
C CYS A 178 -3.62 -5.16 -6.69
N GLY A 179 -3.95 -4.61 -7.87
CA GLY A 179 -3.38 -3.35 -8.34
C GLY A 179 -3.65 -2.18 -7.39
N VAL A 180 -4.91 -1.97 -6.98
CA VAL A 180 -5.29 -0.88 -6.08
C VAL A 180 -4.63 -1.04 -4.70
N CYS A 181 -4.60 -2.25 -4.16
CA CYS A 181 -3.96 -2.54 -2.88
C CYS A 181 -2.47 -2.17 -2.91
N MET A 182 -1.74 -2.62 -3.93
CA MET A 182 -0.30 -2.38 -4.03
C MET A 182 0.03 -0.90 -4.29
N VAL A 183 -0.76 -0.19 -5.11
CA VAL A 183 -0.65 1.27 -5.27
C VAL A 183 -0.87 1.99 -3.94
N THR A 184 -1.84 1.55 -3.14
CA THR A 184 -2.09 2.10 -1.80
C THR A 184 -0.90 1.84 -0.87
N CYS A 185 -0.31 0.64 -0.91
CA CYS A 185 0.92 0.33 -0.16
C CYS A 185 2.09 1.24 -0.57
N ILE A 186 2.29 1.50 -1.86
CA ILE A 186 3.31 2.43 -2.36
C ILE A 186 3.05 3.84 -1.84
N GLY A 187 1.80 4.31 -1.91
CA GLY A 187 1.40 5.62 -1.41
C GLY A 187 1.72 5.78 0.08
N LEU A 188 1.27 4.84 0.91
CA LEU A 188 1.53 4.84 2.35
C LEU A 188 3.04 4.75 2.66
N ALA A 189 3.77 3.87 1.97
CA ALA A 189 5.22 3.74 2.13
C ALA A 189 6.00 4.98 1.68
N GLY A 190 5.46 5.74 0.72
CA GLY A 190 6.05 6.97 0.19
C GLY A 190 5.77 8.21 1.05
N LEU A 191 4.70 8.21 1.86
CA LEU A 191 4.36 9.36 2.72
C LEU A 191 5.54 9.84 3.61
N PRO A 192 6.30 8.96 4.28
CA PRO A 192 7.46 9.39 5.07
C PRO A 192 8.56 10.07 4.24
N LEU A 193 8.68 9.76 2.96
CA LEU A 193 9.67 10.35 2.05
C LEU A 193 9.22 11.71 1.49
N LEU A 194 7.91 11.88 1.27
CA LEU A 194 7.34 13.09 0.66
C LEU A 194 6.98 14.16 1.70
N ASN A 195 6.52 13.77 2.90
CA ASN A 195 6.13 14.72 3.93
C ASN A 195 7.36 15.34 4.60
N ALA A 196 7.50 16.67 4.53
CA ALA A 196 8.65 17.41 5.08
C ALA A 196 8.92 17.11 6.56
N ARG A 197 7.87 16.99 7.39
CA ARG A 197 8.01 16.70 8.83
C ARG A 197 8.54 15.29 9.09
N ALA A 198 8.02 14.32 8.36
CA ALA A 198 8.44 12.93 8.44
C ALA A 198 9.85 12.72 7.88
N ARG A 199 10.16 13.39 6.77
CA ARG A 199 11.47 13.35 6.13
C ARG A 199 12.56 13.91 7.05
N MET A 200 12.29 14.97 7.80
CA MET A 200 13.23 15.48 8.81
C MET A 200 13.44 14.52 9.99
N ALA A 201 12.46 13.67 10.30
CA ALA A 201 12.64 12.62 11.31
C ALA A 201 13.52 11.47 10.79
N LEU A 202 13.47 11.18 9.49
CA LEU A 202 14.28 10.15 8.83
C LEU A 202 15.71 10.61 8.50
N TYR A 203 15.87 11.89 8.16
CA TYR A 203 17.14 12.52 7.85
C TYR A 203 17.38 13.70 8.80
N PRO A 204 17.71 13.44 10.09
CA PRO A 204 17.97 14.51 11.03
C PRO A 204 19.22 15.28 10.60
N ASN A 205 19.07 16.60 10.39
CA ASN A 205 20.22 17.50 10.23
C ASN A 205 21.10 17.44 11.50
N PRO A 206 22.42 17.59 11.37
CA PRO A 206 23.31 17.65 12.52
C PRO A 206 22.83 18.75 13.48
N LYS A 207 22.61 18.40 14.75
CA LYS A 207 22.18 19.36 15.77
C LYS A 207 23.30 20.36 16.00
N VAL A 208 23.14 21.57 15.50
CA VAL A 208 24.03 22.69 15.83
C VAL A 208 23.74 23.07 17.29
N ARG A 209 24.67 22.80 18.20
CA ARG A 209 24.63 23.36 19.54
C ARG A 209 25.13 24.79 19.44
N ILE A 210 24.25 25.75 19.68
CA ILE A 210 24.65 27.14 19.86
C ILE A 210 25.35 27.19 21.23
N ALA A 211 26.67 27.37 21.23
CA ALA A 211 27.39 27.72 22.44
C ALA A 211 27.08 29.19 22.72
N HIS A 212 26.39 29.46 23.82
CA HIS A 212 26.35 30.81 24.37
C HIS A 212 27.66 31.01 25.12
N GLU A 213 28.55 31.85 24.58
CA GLU A 213 29.64 32.41 25.37
C GLU A 213 28.99 33.38 26.37
N GLU A 214 29.07 33.05 27.66
CA GLU A 214 28.78 34.00 28.73
C GLU A 214 29.89 35.06 28.71
N GLU A 215 29.53 36.30 28.37
CA GLU A 215 30.36 37.51 28.61
C GLU A 215 30.36 37.89 30.09
#